data_AF-A0A949A459-F1
#
_entry.id   AF-A0A949A459-F1
#
_cell.length_a   1.000
_cell.length_b   1.000
_cell.length_c   1.000
_cell.angle_alpha   90.00
_cell.angle_beta   90.00
_cell.angle_gamma   90.00
#
_symmetry.space_group_name_H-M   'P 1'
#
loop_
_entity.id
_entity.type
_entity.pdbx_description
1 polymer ?
#
loop_
_entity_poly.entity_id
_entity_poly.type
_entity_poly.pdbx_seq_one_letter_code
_entity_poly.pdbx_strand_id
1 'polypeptide(L)'
;MLFSPAPAAWAQQGGNVRSTVSASDCGKCHEGIVLTLQRKGKAHQQLCLDCHQGHPPADMEVVPSCSRCHQDGPHFALPGCLTCHTDPHQPLEISFTRDITAPCLACHKQQSEQLLANPSIHSKLACSACHTFHGQIQPCQNCHQPHSDTMGRDSCHGCHKAHMPLVVTYGEHIVSEYCGSCHKDVYETMAATWSKHRKVPCVQCHAGRHAMIPRCRDCHGEPHPREIWIKFKECADCHGVAHELWATKASKNKFAEKN
;
A
#
# COMPACT_ATOMS: atom_id res chain seq x y z
N MET A 1 -42.48 88.55 16.10
CA MET A 1 -41.90 87.22 16.39
C MET A 1 -41.68 86.55 15.03
N LEU A 2 -40.66 86.89 14.23
CA LEU A 2 -39.25 86.49 14.37
C LEU A 2 -39.12 85.08 14.93
N PHE A 3 -38.99 84.07 14.06
CA PHE A 3 -37.88 83.10 14.08
C PHE A 3 -37.69 82.49 12.68
N SER A 4 -36.44 82.56 12.24
CA SER A 4 -35.88 82.26 10.92
C SER A 4 -35.88 80.76 10.55
N PRO A 5 -35.76 80.41 9.26
CA PRO A 5 -35.40 79.06 8.84
C PRO A 5 -33.88 78.91 8.69
N ALA A 6 -33.33 77.78 9.12
CA ALA A 6 -32.00 77.28 8.73
C ALA A 6 -31.86 75.79 9.10
N PRO A 7 -30.96 75.03 8.47
CA PRO A 7 -30.65 75.00 7.04
C PRO A 7 -30.66 73.57 6.46
N ALA A 8 -30.64 73.50 5.13
CA ALA A 8 -30.23 72.31 4.40
C ALA A 8 -28.76 71.97 4.70
N ALA A 9 -28.47 70.67 4.88
CA ALA A 9 -27.27 69.96 4.44
C ALA A 9 -26.96 68.78 5.36
N TRP A 10 -27.60 67.63 5.12
CA TRP A 10 -26.92 66.36 5.34
C TRP A 10 -26.39 65.90 3.99
N ALA A 11 -25.27 66.50 3.61
CA ALA A 11 -24.44 66.01 2.53
C ALA A 11 -24.09 64.55 2.83
N GLN A 12 -24.47 63.66 1.90
CA GLN A 12 -23.95 62.31 1.84
C GLN A 12 -22.43 62.39 1.84
N GLN A 13 -21.79 61.95 2.92
CA GLN A 13 -20.40 61.57 2.86
C GLN A 13 -20.33 60.24 2.10
N GLY A 14 -20.35 60.32 0.77
CA GLY A 14 -19.79 59.30 -0.11
C GLY A 14 -18.28 59.28 0.04
N GLY A 15 -17.81 58.95 1.24
CA GLY A 15 -16.42 58.56 1.45
C GLY A 15 -16.24 57.19 0.85
N ASN A 16 -15.45 57.11 -0.22
CA ASN A 16 -14.91 55.86 -0.75
C ASN A 16 -13.94 55.27 0.29
N VAL A 17 -14.48 54.81 1.42
CA VAL A 17 -13.77 53.94 2.36
C VAL A 17 -14.01 52.53 1.85
N ARG A 18 -13.23 52.13 0.83
CA ARG A 18 -12.89 50.70 0.74
C ARG A 18 -12.06 50.42 1.99
N SER A 19 -12.73 50.02 3.06
CA SER A 19 -12.07 49.41 4.21
C SER A 19 -11.20 48.28 3.63
N THR A 20 -9.89 48.44 3.72
CA THR A 20 -8.94 47.37 3.41
C THR A 20 -9.22 46.25 4.38
N VAL A 21 -9.93 45.22 3.91
CA VAL A 21 -10.18 44.00 4.67
C VAL A 21 -8.82 43.36 4.92
N SER A 22 -8.48 43.16 6.19
CA SER A 22 -7.28 42.43 6.60
C SER A 22 -7.58 40.94 6.76
N ALA A 23 -6.56 40.08 6.70
CA ALA A 23 -6.75 38.63 6.94
C ALA A 23 -7.39 38.34 8.32
N SER A 24 -7.18 39.21 9.31
CA SER A 24 -7.83 39.13 10.62
C SER A 24 -9.32 39.47 10.61
N ASP A 25 -9.82 40.19 9.60
CA ASP A 25 -11.24 40.50 9.48
C ASP A 25 -12.05 39.30 8.99
N CYS A 26 -11.43 38.35 8.27
CA CYS A 26 -12.08 37.16 7.73
C CYS A 26 -12.76 36.33 8.85
N GLY A 27 -12.13 36.22 10.02
CA GLY A 27 -12.64 35.44 11.15
C GLY A 27 -13.92 36.00 11.77
N LYS A 28 -14.26 37.27 11.53
CA LYS A 28 -15.51 37.88 12.03
C LYS A 28 -16.76 37.24 11.42
N CYS A 29 -16.64 36.67 10.22
CA CYS A 29 -17.75 36.01 9.51
C CYS A 29 -17.44 34.55 9.13
N HIS A 30 -16.17 34.20 8.93
CA HIS A 30 -15.72 32.87 8.52
C HIS A 30 -14.90 32.17 9.61
N GLU A 31 -15.31 32.32 10.89
CA GLU A 31 -14.61 31.73 12.04
C GLU A 31 -14.30 30.24 11.84
N GLY A 32 -15.28 29.46 11.38
CA GLY A 32 -15.09 28.03 11.12
C GLY A 32 -14.01 27.72 10.07
N ILE A 33 -13.91 28.53 9.01
CA ILE A 33 -12.88 28.36 7.97
C ILE A 33 -11.51 28.75 8.52
N VAL A 34 -11.42 29.85 9.27
CA VAL A 34 -10.16 30.26 9.92
C VAL A 34 -9.66 29.17 10.87
N LEU A 35 -10.55 28.59 11.68
CA LEU A 35 -10.20 27.48 12.57
C LEU A 35 -9.80 26.21 11.80
N THR A 36 -10.41 25.95 10.64
CA THR A 36 -10.00 24.83 9.77
C THR A 36 -8.61 25.07 9.18
N LEU A 37 -8.34 26.25 8.62
CA LEU A 37 -7.02 26.60 8.09
C LEU A 37 -5.93 26.52 9.17
N GLN A 38 -6.19 27.06 10.36
CA GLN A 38 -5.24 27.00 11.47
C GLN A 38 -4.89 25.56 11.85
N ARG A 39 -5.90 24.68 11.94
CA ARG A 39 -5.70 23.28 12.35
C ARG A 39 -5.18 22.37 11.23
N LYS A 40 -5.64 22.59 10.00
CA LYS A 40 -5.52 21.63 8.89
C LYS A 40 -4.97 22.23 7.59
N GLY A 41 -4.81 23.55 7.49
CA GLY A 41 -4.32 24.25 6.30
C GLY A 41 -2.84 24.02 5.99
N LYS A 42 -2.08 23.45 6.93
CA LYS A 42 -0.64 23.15 6.80
C LYS A 42 0.15 24.39 6.42
N ALA A 43 0.75 24.44 5.23
CA ALA A 43 1.49 25.62 4.77
C ALA A 43 0.60 26.87 4.57
N HIS A 44 -0.74 26.72 4.52
CA HIS A 44 -1.68 27.80 4.20
C HIS A 44 -2.36 28.45 5.42
N GLN A 45 -1.80 28.30 6.62
CA GLN A 45 -2.49 28.64 7.87
C GLN A 45 -3.03 30.07 8.00
N GLN A 46 -2.47 31.07 7.29
CA GLN A 46 -2.86 32.50 7.42
C GLN A 46 -2.95 33.24 6.07
N LEU A 47 -3.11 32.50 4.96
CA LEU A 47 -2.92 33.03 3.60
C LEU A 47 -4.24 33.42 2.90
N CYS A 48 -5.25 33.89 3.64
CA CYS A 48 -6.60 34.12 3.12
C CYS A 48 -6.60 35.02 1.87
N LEU A 49 -5.86 36.13 1.92
CA LEU A 49 -5.77 37.11 0.85
C LEU A 49 -4.72 36.76 -0.21
N ASP A 50 -3.85 35.80 0.06
CA ASP A 50 -2.89 35.31 -0.94
C ASP A 50 -3.57 34.38 -1.94
N CYS A 51 -4.69 33.77 -1.54
CA CYS A 51 -5.57 32.99 -2.40
C CYS A 51 -6.76 33.85 -2.91
N HIS A 52 -7.50 34.48 -2.00
CA HIS A 52 -8.70 35.24 -2.35
C HIS A 52 -8.39 36.72 -2.61
N GLN A 53 -8.60 37.15 -3.85
CA GLN A 53 -8.33 38.53 -4.30
C GLN A 53 -9.59 39.43 -4.26
N GLY A 54 -10.75 38.86 -3.93
CA GLY A 54 -12.04 39.55 -3.93
C GLY A 54 -12.98 39.00 -2.85
N HIS A 55 -14.10 39.68 -2.66
CA HIS A 55 -15.14 39.31 -1.69
C HIS A 55 -16.54 39.68 -2.23
N PRO A 56 -17.58 38.85 -2.02
CA PRO A 56 -18.95 39.20 -2.41
C PRO A 56 -19.48 40.44 -1.65
N PRO A 57 -20.37 41.25 -2.26
CA PRO A 57 -20.95 41.11 -3.60
C PRO A 57 -20.09 41.74 -4.72
N ALA A 58 -18.96 42.37 -4.38
CA ALA A 58 -18.12 43.05 -5.37
C ALA A 58 -17.44 42.06 -6.32
N ASP A 59 -17.15 40.85 -5.84
CA ASP A 59 -16.65 39.73 -6.62
C ASP A 59 -17.38 38.45 -6.18
N MET A 60 -17.98 37.74 -7.13
CA MET A 60 -18.72 36.51 -6.88
C MET A 60 -17.89 35.25 -7.17
N GLU A 61 -16.78 35.38 -7.91
CA GLU A 61 -15.90 34.27 -8.31
C GLU A 61 -14.59 34.30 -7.51
N VAL A 62 -14.73 34.22 -6.19
CA VAL A 62 -13.61 34.45 -5.27
C VAL A 62 -12.63 33.29 -5.13
N VAL A 63 -12.99 32.07 -5.57
CA VAL A 63 -12.12 30.89 -5.46
C VAL A 63 -11.22 30.82 -6.70
N PRO A 64 -9.90 31.06 -6.58
CA PRO A 64 -9.00 31.01 -7.73
C PRO A 64 -8.74 29.57 -8.19
N SER A 65 -8.19 29.43 -9.40
CA SER A 65 -7.65 28.15 -9.87
C SER A 65 -6.45 27.71 -9.01
N CYS A 66 -6.47 26.46 -8.53
CA CYS A 66 -5.37 25.85 -7.78
C CYS A 66 -4.03 25.93 -8.52
N SER A 67 -4.08 25.79 -9.85
CA SER A 67 -2.91 25.83 -10.74
C SER A 67 -2.18 27.16 -10.78
N ARG A 68 -2.74 28.25 -10.22
CA ARG A 68 -2.00 29.51 -10.08
C ARG A 68 -0.76 29.36 -9.20
N CYS A 69 -0.85 28.54 -8.15
CA CYS A 69 0.25 28.30 -7.21
C CYS A 69 0.76 26.85 -7.21
N HIS A 70 -0.09 25.88 -7.54
CA HIS A 70 0.26 24.47 -7.57
C HIS A 70 0.55 23.99 -8.99
N GLN A 71 1.82 23.96 -9.38
CA GLN A 71 2.25 23.65 -10.76
C GLN A 71 3.28 22.51 -10.83
N ASP A 72 3.95 22.20 -9.71
CA ASP A 72 5.17 21.39 -9.73
C ASP A 72 4.90 19.89 -9.58
N GLY A 73 4.82 19.19 -10.71
CA GLY A 73 4.87 17.73 -10.76
C GLY A 73 3.58 17.07 -11.26
N PRO A 74 3.62 15.73 -11.45
CA PRO A 74 2.55 15.01 -12.15
C PRO A 74 1.17 15.12 -11.49
N HIS A 75 1.13 15.22 -10.16
CA HIS A 75 -0.13 15.35 -9.43
C HIS A 75 -0.84 16.68 -9.70
N PHE A 76 -0.11 17.80 -9.75
CA PHE A 76 -0.73 19.11 -9.98
C PHE A 76 -1.10 19.37 -11.45
N ALA A 77 -0.63 18.52 -12.37
CA ALA A 77 -1.09 18.50 -13.76
C ALA A 77 -2.45 17.80 -13.95
N LEU A 78 -2.96 17.12 -12.92
CA LEU A 78 -4.25 16.43 -13.00
C LEU A 78 -5.42 17.44 -13.05
N PRO A 79 -6.41 17.22 -13.93
CA PRO A 79 -7.66 17.99 -13.87
C PRO A 79 -8.51 17.52 -12.67
N GLY A 80 -9.49 18.35 -12.28
CA GLY A 80 -10.49 17.94 -11.29
C GLY A 80 -9.96 17.82 -9.86
N CYS A 81 -9.22 18.82 -9.37
CA CYS A 81 -8.63 18.83 -8.03
C CYS A 81 -9.66 18.50 -6.93
N LEU A 82 -10.89 19.00 -7.09
CA LEU A 82 -12.00 18.82 -6.15
C LEU A 82 -12.59 17.40 -6.13
N THR A 83 -12.18 16.51 -7.03
CA THR A 83 -12.55 15.09 -6.97
C THR A 83 -11.94 14.38 -5.76
N CYS A 84 -10.79 14.87 -5.29
CA CYS A 84 -10.09 14.34 -4.11
C CYS A 84 -9.97 15.37 -2.97
N HIS A 85 -9.85 16.66 -3.31
CA HIS A 85 -9.67 17.74 -2.35
C HIS A 85 -10.97 18.52 -2.20
N THR A 86 -11.87 18.04 -1.34
CA THR A 86 -13.21 18.64 -1.19
C THR A 86 -13.20 20.01 -0.52
N ASP A 87 -12.12 20.36 0.19
CA ASP A 87 -11.98 21.64 0.89
C ASP A 87 -10.54 22.16 0.78
N PRO A 88 -10.29 23.26 0.04
CA PRO A 88 -8.95 23.82 -0.15
C PRO A 88 -8.34 24.38 1.15
N HIS A 89 -9.14 24.53 2.22
CA HIS A 89 -8.66 24.96 3.53
C HIS A 89 -8.08 23.82 4.38
N GLN A 90 -8.23 22.58 3.93
CA GLN A 90 -7.64 21.38 4.56
C GLN A 90 -7.07 20.45 3.47
N PRO A 91 -6.08 20.90 2.70
CA PRO A 91 -5.66 20.25 1.46
C PRO A 91 -5.14 18.82 1.64
N LEU A 92 -4.68 18.42 2.83
CA LEU A 92 -4.23 17.05 3.09
C LEU A 92 -5.33 16.12 3.59
N GLU A 93 -6.53 16.64 3.88
CA GLU A 93 -7.70 15.86 4.24
C GLU A 93 -8.44 15.50 2.96
N ILE A 94 -7.93 14.47 2.29
CA ILE A 94 -8.48 14.05 1.00
C ILE A 94 -9.56 13.01 1.18
N SER A 95 -10.61 13.14 0.38
CA SER A 95 -11.67 12.14 0.25
C SER A 95 -11.94 11.95 -1.22
N PHE A 96 -12.12 10.71 -1.65
CA PHE A 96 -12.29 10.41 -3.07
C PHE A 96 -13.42 9.42 -3.25
N THR A 97 -14.04 9.45 -4.43
CA THR A 97 -15.15 8.56 -4.77
C THR A 97 -14.66 7.15 -5.10
N ARG A 98 -15.61 6.26 -5.38
CA ARG A 98 -15.29 4.92 -5.90
C ARG A 98 -14.74 5.02 -7.33
N ASP A 99 -14.11 3.92 -7.75
CA ASP A 99 -13.60 3.67 -9.10
C ASP A 99 -12.56 4.67 -9.64
N ILE A 100 -11.64 5.11 -8.79
CA ILE A 100 -10.53 6.02 -9.14
C ILE A 100 -9.21 5.24 -9.24
N THR A 101 -8.49 5.48 -10.34
CA THR A 101 -7.15 4.95 -10.61
C THR A 101 -6.18 6.04 -11.08
N ALA A 102 -6.53 6.77 -12.15
CA ALA A 102 -5.59 7.67 -12.82
C ALA A 102 -4.92 8.70 -11.88
N PRO A 103 -5.63 9.39 -10.98
CA PRO A 103 -5.01 10.31 -10.02
C PRO A 103 -3.99 9.65 -9.08
N CYS A 104 -4.24 8.39 -8.68
CA CYS A 104 -3.35 7.66 -7.78
C CYS A 104 -1.97 7.44 -8.42
N LEU A 105 -1.94 7.23 -9.74
CA LEU A 105 -0.73 6.89 -10.49
C LEU A 105 0.23 8.07 -10.67
N ALA A 106 -0.20 9.30 -10.37
CA ALA A 106 0.69 10.45 -10.33
C ALA A 106 1.80 10.30 -9.27
N CYS A 107 1.53 9.53 -8.21
CA CYS A 107 2.49 9.23 -7.13
C CYS A 107 2.79 7.72 -7.00
N HIS A 108 1.81 6.85 -7.27
CA HIS A 108 1.91 5.40 -7.09
C HIS A 108 2.19 4.64 -8.39
N LYS A 109 3.18 5.11 -9.16
CA LYS A 109 3.53 4.52 -10.46
C LYS A 109 3.99 3.07 -10.32
N GLN A 110 4.83 2.78 -9.32
CA GLN A 110 5.38 1.44 -9.09
C GLN A 110 4.28 0.39 -8.89
N GLN A 111 3.20 0.74 -8.18
CA GLN A 111 2.08 -0.16 -7.91
C GLN A 111 1.36 -0.54 -9.22
N SER A 112 1.20 0.41 -10.15
CA SER A 112 0.67 0.13 -11.48
C SER A 112 1.61 -0.74 -12.30
N GLU A 113 2.92 -0.47 -12.29
CA GLU A 113 3.91 -1.30 -12.98
C GLU A 113 3.88 -2.75 -12.47
N GLN A 114 3.71 -2.96 -11.17
CA GLN A 114 3.57 -4.30 -10.57
C GLN A 114 2.31 -5.04 -11.06
N LEU A 115 1.15 -4.36 -11.07
CA LEU A 115 -0.13 -4.93 -11.52
C LEU A 115 -0.12 -5.26 -13.02
N LEU A 116 0.56 -4.44 -13.84
CA LEU A 116 0.71 -4.66 -15.27
C LEU A 116 1.66 -5.82 -15.57
N ALA A 117 2.79 -5.89 -14.87
CA ALA A 117 3.76 -6.96 -15.03
C ALA A 117 3.27 -8.31 -14.49
N ASN A 118 2.33 -8.29 -13.54
CA ASN A 118 1.81 -9.49 -12.88
C ASN A 118 0.27 -9.53 -12.91
N PRO A 119 -0.35 -9.75 -14.08
CA PRO A 119 -1.79 -9.72 -14.23
C PRO A 119 -2.51 -10.68 -13.27
N SER A 120 -3.52 -10.16 -12.58
CA SER A 120 -4.44 -10.94 -11.74
C SER A 120 -5.82 -10.29 -11.72
N ILE A 121 -6.75 -10.78 -10.89
CA ILE A 121 -8.04 -10.10 -10.67
C ILE A 121 -7.83 -8.67 -10.18
N HIS A 122 -6.79 -8.42 -9.37
CA HIS A 122 -6.48 -7.09 -8.84
C HIS A 122 -6.14 -6.08 -9.94
N SER A 123 -5.56 -6.52 -11.06
CA SER A 123 -5.24 -5.65 -12.20
C SER A 123 -6.49 -5.13 -12.92
N LYS A 124 -7.66 -5.70 -12.64
CA LYS A 124 -8.97 -5.26 -13.18
C LYS A 124 -9.73 -4.34 -12.23
N LEU A 125 -9.24 -4.16 -11.00
CA LEU A 125 -9.90 -3.34 -9.99
C LEU A 125 -9.33 -1.92 -10.05
N ALA A 126 -10.18 -0.93 -9.78
CA ALA A 126 -9.71 0.42 -9.51
C ALA A 126 -8.92 0.46 -8.20
N CYS A 127 -7.98 1.40 -8.05
CA CYS A 127 -7.19 1.54 -6.82
C CYS A 127 -8.10 1.75 -5.60
N SER A 128 -9.15 2.56 -5.76
CA SER A 128 -10.12 2.84 -4.71
C SER A 128 -11.07 1.69 -4.37
N ALA A 129 -11.04 0.57 -5.11
CA ALA A 129 -11.81 -0.63 -4.75
C ALA A 129 -11.27 -1.26 -3.47
N CYS A 130 -9.97 -1.14 -3.22
CA CYS A 130 -9.32 -1.58 -1.99
C CYS A 130 -8.98 -0.38 -1.09
N HIS A 131 -8.33 0.66 -1.63
CA HIS A 131 -7.94 1.83 -0.84
C HIS A 131 -9.12 2.78 -0.66
N THR A 132 -9.84 2.70 0.45
CA THR A 132 -11.07 3.51 0.66
C THR A 132 -10.78 4.92 1.18
N PHE A 133 -9.58 5.14 1.69
CA PHE A 133 -9.01 6.46 1.94
C PHE A 133 -7.50 6.43 1.67
N HIS A 134 -6.91 7.61 1.56
CA HIS A 134 -5.51 7.74 1.17
C HIS A 134 -4.56 7.15 2.20
N GLY A 135 -3.54 6.41 1.72
CA GLY A 135 -2.54 5.76 2.59
C GLY A 135 -3.05 4.53 3.34
N GLN A 136 -4.31 4.13 3.17
CA GLN A 136 -4.84 2.93 3.80
C GLN A 136 -4.24 1.65 3.21
N ILE A 137 -3.96 0.67 4.05
CA ILE A 137 -3.77 -0.73 3.62
C ILE A 137 -4.90 -1.55 4.22
N GLN A 138 -5.78 -2.09 3.38
CA GLN A 138 -6.88 -2.92 3.85
C GLN A 138 -6.39 -4.32 4.23
N PRO A 139 -7.05 -4.98 5.20
CA PRO A 139 -6.85 -6.41 5.43
C PRO A 139 -7.21 -7.22 4.18
N CYS A 140 -6.31 -8.11 3.75
CA CYS A 140 -6.58 -9.06 2.65
C CYS A 140 -7.83 -9.92 2.96
N GLN A 141 -8.06 -10.18 4.24
CA GLN A 141 -9.14 -11.00 4.79
C GLN A 141 -10.54 -10.43 4.56
N ASN A 142 -10.65 -9.16 4.14
CA ASN A 142 -11.94 -8.59 3.73
C ASN A 142 -12.51 -9.32 2.50
N CYS A 143 -11.66 -9.98 1.70
CA CYS A 143 -12.07 -10.73 0.51
C CYS A 143 -11.44 -12.12 0.39
N HIS A 144 -10.30 -12.38 1.02
CA HIS A 144 -9.55 -13.63 0.89
C HIS A 144 -9.56 -14.45 2.18
N GLN A 145 -9.78 -15.76 2.06
CA GLN A 145 -9.60 -16.68 3.19
C GLN A 145 -8.11 -16.99 3.40
N PRO A 146 -7.65 -17.12 4.66
CA PRO A 146 -6.29 -17.57 4.94
C PRO A 146 -6.08 -19.04 4.53
N HIS A 147 -4.83 -19.46 4.37
CA HIS A 147 -4.52 -20.87 4.04
C HIS A 147 -4.57 -21.79 5.27
N SER A 148 -4.58 -21.23 6.48
CA SER A 148 -4.82 -21.95 7.74
C SER A 148 -5.42 -21.02 8.80
N ASP A 149 -6.03 -21.59 9.83
CA ASP A 149 -6.56 -20.84 10.97
C ASP A 149 -5.46 -20.15 11.81
N THR A 150 -4.21 -20.56 11.64
CA THR A 150 -3.03 -19.99 12.30
C THR A 150 -2.41 -18.82 11.53
N MET A 151 -2.88 -18.53 10.31
CA MET A 151 -2.42 -17.37 9.52
C MET A 151 -3.29 -16.14 9.79
N GLY A 152 -2.69 -15.16 10.48
CA GLY A 152 -3.30 -13.87 10.74
C GLY A 152 -3.12 -12.87 9.58
N ARG A 153 -3.63 -11.65 9.79
CA ARG A 153 -3.54 -10.53 8.83
C ARG A 153 -2.11 -10.28 8.34
N ASP A 154 -1.14 -10.30 9.25
CA ASP A 154 0.25 -9.95 8.94
C ASP A 154 0.98 -11.08 8.20
N SER A 155 0.50 -12.33 8.32
CA SER A 155 1.09 -13.50 7.66
C SER A 155 0.95 -13.44 6.13
N CYS A 156 -0.10 -12.80 5.61
CA CYS A 156 -0.39 -12.73 4.17
C CYS A 156 0.78 -12.12 3.39
N HIS A 157 1.36 -11.04 3.91
CA HIS A 157 2.45 -10.30 3.28
C HIS A 157 3.81 -10.98 3.37
N GLY A 158 3.92 -12.03 4.20
CA GLY A 158 5.12 -12.86 4.26
C GLY A 158 5.38 -13.64 2.97
N CYS A 159 4.33 -13.90 2.17
CA CYS A 159 4.41 -14.69 0.93
C CYS A 159 3.83 -13.95 -0.29
N HIS A 160 2.77 -13.16 -0.11
CA HIS A 160 2.04 -12.49 -1.19
C HIS A 160 2.17 -10.98 -1.11
N LYS A 161 2.25 -10.32 -2.27
CA LYS A 161 2.15 -8.85 -2.35
C LYS A 161 0.84 -8.45 -3.02
N ALA A 162 0.16 -7.44 -2.48
CA ALA A 162 -1.17 -7.03 -2.94
C ALA A 162 -1.24 -6.71 -4.46
N HIS A 163 -0.18 -6.11 -5.00
CA HIS A 163 -0.08 -5.72 -6.42
C HIS A 163 0.60 -6.77 -7.32
N MET A 164 1.00 -7.92 -6.77
CA MET A 164 1.54 -9.06 -7.52
C MET A 164 1.23 -10.38 -6.78
N PRO A 165 -0.05 -10.67 -6.46
CA PRO A 165 -0.39 -11.73 -5.49
C PRO A 165 0.00 -13.13 -5.96
N LEU A 166 0.17 -13.34 -7.27
CA LEU A 166 0.59 -14.62 -7.85
C LEU A 166 2.10 -14.85 -7.77
N VAL A 167 2.88 -13.80 -7.52
CA VAL A 167 4.34 -13.90 -7.33
C VAL A 167 4.60 -14.22 -5.86
N VAL A 168 4.68 -15.51 -5.56
CA VAL A 168 4.90 -15.99 -4.19
C VAL A 168 6.38 -15.97 -3.85
N THR A 169 6.75 -15.03 -2.98
CA THR A 169 8.13 -14.83 -2.50
C THR A 169 8.11 -14.66 -1.00
N TYR A 170 9.10 -15.21 -0.32
CA TYR A 170 9.15 -15.20 1.13
C TYR A 170 10.58 -15.09 1.66
N GLY A 171 10.70 -14.56 2.87
CA GLY A 171 11.97 -14.43 3.57
C GLY A 171 12.44 -15.72 4.25
N GLU A 172 13.58 -15.64 4.94
CA GLU A 172 14.23 -16.76 5.61
C GLU A 172 13.53 -17.23 6.89
N HIS A 173 12.52 -16.50 7.36
CA HIS A 173 11.89 -16.72 8.66
C HIS A 173 10.44 -17.21 8.59
N ILE A 174 9.99 -17.72 7.44
CA ILE A 174 8.68 -18.38 7.35
C ILE A 174 8.73 -19.74 8.06
N VAL A 175 7.82 -19.93 9.01
CA VAL A 175 7.66 -21.19 9.72
C VAL A 175 7.19 -22.29 8.77
N SER A 176 7.74 -23.50 8.92
CA SER A 176 7.45 -24.62 8.00
C SER A 176 5.98 -25.07 8.03
N GLU A 177 5.27 -24.83 9.13
CA GLU A 177 3.83 -25.06 9.24
C GLU A 177 3.04 -24.29 8.18
N TYR A 178 3.46 -23.06 7.83
CA TYR A 178 2.83 -22.26 6.79
C TYR A 178 2.97 -22.88 5.40
N CYS A 179 4.09 -23.55 5.14
CA CYS A 179 4.25 -24.35 3.92
C CYS A 179 3.34 -25.58 3.96
N GLY A 180 3.19 -26.21 5.13
CA GLY A 180 2.30 -27.34 5.36
C GLY A 180 0.82 -27.05 5.13
N SER A 181 0.38 -25.79 5.21
CA SER A 181 -0.99 -25.39 4.86
C SER A 181 -1.36 -25.71 3.41
N CYS A 182 -0.39 -25.70 2.48
CA CYS A 182 -0.58 -26.13 1.09
C CYS A 182 0.08 -27.47 0.79
N HIS A 183 1.17 -27.81 1.48
CA HIS A 183 1.98 -29.01 1.27
C HIS A 183 1.87 -29.99 2.44
N LYS A 184 0.64 -30.30 2.84
CA LYS A 184 0.34 -31.11 4.02
C LYS A 184 1.10 -32.45 4.01
N ASP A 185 1.00 -33.21 2.93
CA ASP A 185 1.62 -34.54 2.84
C ASP A 185 3.14 -34.51 2.95
N VAL A 186 3.78 -33.47 2.39
CA VAL A 186 5.23 -33.29 2.46
C VAL A 186 5.65 -32.92 3.89
N TYR A 187 4.92 -31.99 4.50
CA TYR A 187 5.17 -31.54 5.86
C TYR A 187 5.03 -32.70 6.86
N GLU A 188 3.96 -33.49 6.75
CA GLU A 188 3.71 -34.65 7.60
C GLU A 188 4.73 -35.77 7.36
N THR A 189 5.04 -36.08 6.09
CA THR A 189 6.06 -37.07 5.74
C THR A 189 7.42 -36.71 6.34
N MET A 190 7.87 -35.48 6.13
CA MET A 190 9.17 -35.00 6.61
C MET A 190 9.24 -35.00 8.14
N ALA A 191 8.17 -34.57 8.81
CA ALA A 191 8.06 -34.62 10.27
C ALA A 191 8.12 -36.06 10.83
N ALA A 192 7.65 -37.04 10.06
CA ALA A 192 7.66 -38.45 10.42
C ALA A 192 9.00 -39.18 10.15
N THR A 193 9.93 -38.59 9.39
CA THR A 193 11.24 -39.20 9.11
C THR A 193 12.16 -39.23 10.33
N TRP A 194 13.18 -40.08 10.31
CA TRP A 194 14.32 -40.05 11.25
C TRP A 194 15.47 -39.14 10.79
N SER A 195 15.41 -38.62 9.56
CA SER A 195 16.48 -37.81 8.99
C SER A 195 16.72 -36.53 9.79
N LYS A 196 17.95 -36.02 9.78
CA LYS A 196 18.26 -34.68 10.34
C LYS A 196 17.56 -33.56 9.56
N HIS A 197 17.21 -33.79 8.30
CA HIS A 197 16.51 -32.82 7.46
C HIS A 197 15.18 -32.40 8.07
N ARG A 198 14.48 -33.25 8.83
CA ARG A 198 13.22 -32.87 9.53
C ARG A 198 13.34 -31.65 10.45
N LYS A 199 14.56 -31.27 10.84
CA LYS A 199 14.85 -30.08 11.68
C LYS A 199 15.25 -28.86 10.87
N VAL A 200 15.38 -28.98 9.55
CA VAL A 200 15.73 -27.88 8.64
C VAL A 200 14.43 -27.21 8.20
N PRO A 201 14.25 -25.90 8.42
CA PRO A 201 13.07 -25.18 7.95
C PRO A 201 12.93 -25.26 6.43
N CYS A 202 11.70 -25.37 5.92
CA CYS A 202 11.42 -25.45 4.48
C CYS A 202 12.13 -24.34 3.69
N VAL A 203 12.09 -23.10 4.19
CA VAL A 203 12.68 -21.92 3.53
C VAL A 203 14.21 -21.90 3.53
N GLN A 204 14.87 -22.71 4.36
CA GLN A 204 16.33 -22.83 4.30
C GLN A 204 16.76 -23.63 3.06
N CYS A 205 15.93 -24.58 2.62
CA CYS A 205 16.15 -25.31 1.36
C CYS A 205 15.50 -24.57 0.18
N HIS A 206 14.24 -24.18 0.32
CA HIS A 206 13.44 -23.53 -0.72
C HIS A 206 13.54 -22.00 -0.63
N ALA A 207 14.74 -21.44 -0.68
CA ALA A 207 14.97 -20.04 -0.38
C ALA A 207 14.33 -19.04 -1.39
N GLY A 208 13.77 -17.96 -0.84
CA GLY A 208 13.44 -16.71 -1.52
C GLY A 208 12.18 -16.70 -2.37
N ARG A 209 11.81 -17.84 -2.98
CA ARG A 209 10.61 -17.92 -3.84
C ARG A 209 10.00 -19.30 -3.89
N HIS A 210 8.69 -19.33 -4.10
CA HIS A 210 7.97 -20.56 -4.32
C HIS A 210 8.49 -21.30 -5.56
N ALA A 211 8.36 -22.64 -5.55
CA ALA A 211 8.87 -23.56 -6.57
C ALA A 211 10.39 -23.52 -6.81
N MET A 212 11.17 -22.80 -5.99
CA MET A 212 12.62 -22.96 -5.95
C MET A 212 12.94 -24.35 -5.41
N ILE A 213 13.72 -25.16 -6.12
CA ILE A 213 14.20 -26.46 -5.65
C ILE A 213 15.73 -26.41 -5.66
N PRO A 214 16.39 -26.53 -4.50
CA PRO A 214 17.85 -26.51 -4.44
C PRO A 214 18.42 -27.84 -4.97
N ARG A 215 19.68 -27.83 -5.38
CA ARG A 215 20.41 -29.07 -5.66
C ARG A 215 21.02 -29.58 -4.35
N CYS A 216 21.08 -30.89 -4.16
CA CYS A 216 21.69 -31.48 -2.95
C CYS A 216 23.11 -30.97 -2.70
N ARG A 217 23.90 -30.83 -3.79
CA ARG A 217 25.28 -30.34 -3.76
C ARG A 217 25.43 -28.88 -3.31
N ASP A 218 24.36 -28.07 -3.38
CA ASP A 218 24.43 -26.67 -2.97
C ASP A 218 24.71 -26.55 -1.46
N CYS A 219 24.38 -27.58 -0.68
CA CYS A 219 24.72 -27.68 0.74
C CYS A 219 25.70 -28.83 1.08
N HIS A 220 25.66 -29.94 0.32
CA HIS A 220 26.45 -31.14 0.63
C HIS A 220 27.78 -31.27 -0.13
N GLY A 221 28.03 -30.44 -1.14
CA GLY A 221 29.21 -30.58 -2.00
C GLY A 221 29.22 -31.89 -2.79
N GLU A 222 30.41 -32.50 -2.93
CA GLU A 222 30.63 -33.76 -3.63
C GLU A 222 31.09 -34.85 -2.65
N PRO A 223 30.16 -35.54 -1.97
CA PRO A 223 30.51 -36.52 -0.93
C PRO A 223 31.04 -37.86 -1.48
N HIS A 224 30.99 -38.08 -2.79
CA HIS A 224 31.35 -39.33 -3.45
C HIS A 224 32.47 -39.15 -4.49
N PRO A 225 33.26 -40.20 -4.75
CA PRO A 225 34.28 -40.18 -5.78
C PRO A 225 33.68 -40.19 -7.20
N ARG A 226 34.47 -39.82 -8.21
CA ARG A 226 34.04 -39.57 -9.60
C ARG A 226 33.32 -40.75 -10.25
N GLU A 227 33.70 -41.97 -9.90
CA GLU A 227 33.15 -43.21 -10.45
C GLU A 227 31.65 -43.36 -10.15
N ILE A 228 31.19 -42.91 -8.98
CA ILE A 228 29.77 -42.93 -8.61
C ILE A 228 28.98 -41.95 -9.49
N TRP A 229 29.51 -40.75 -9.71
CA TRP A 229 28.88 -39.72 -10.55
C TRP A 229 28.82 -40.07 -12.04
N ILE A 230 29.72 -40.93 -12.53
CA ILE A 230 29.65 -41.45 -13.90
C ILE A 230 28.46 -42.42 -14.03
N LYS A 231 28.18 -43.21 -12.99
CA LYS A 231 27.17 -44.27 -13.02
C LYS A 231 25.77 -43.79 -12.63
N PHE A 232 25.66 -42.84 -11.70
CA PHE A 232 24.40 -42.32 -11.18
C PHE A 232 24.36 -40.81 -11.36
N LYS A 233 23.30 -40.32 -12.01
CA LYS A 233 23.19 -38.91 -12.42
C LYS A 233 22.57 -38.06 -11.33
N GLU A 234 21.76 -38.66 -10.46
CA GLU A 234 21.06 -37.97 -9.39
C GLU A 234 21.32 -38.61 -8.04
N CYS A 235 21.42 -37.79 -6.99
CA CYS A 235 21.54 -38.29 -5.62
C CYS A 235 20.33 -39.17 -5.23
N ALA A 236 19.15 -38.86 -5.80
CA ALA A 236 17.91 -39.57 -5.56
C ALA A 236 17.92 -41.02 -6.08
N ASP A 237 18.82 -41.38 -7.01
CA ASP A 237 18.97 -42.74 -7.53
C ASP A 237 19.27 -43.76 -6.41
N CYS A 238 19.92 -43.30 -5.32
CA CYS A 238 20.23 -44.12 -4.15
C CYS A 238 19.64 -43.56 -2.84
N HIS A 239 19.59 -42.23 -2.68
CA HIS A 239 19.20 -41.61 -1.41
C HIS A 239 17.70 -41.28 -1.31
N GLY A 240 16.97 -41.19 -2.42
CA GLY A 240 15.61 -40.64 -2.47
C GLY A 240 15.58 -39.11 -2.40
N VAL A 241 14.42 -38.53 -2.12
CA VAL A 241 14.25 -37.07 -2.01
C VAL A 241 14.42 -36.57 -0.56
N ALA A 242 14.81 -35.31 -0.41
CA ALA A 242 15.14 -34.69 0.88
C ALA A 242 14.01 -34.81 1.94
N HIS A 243 12.75 -34.86 1.49
CA HIS A 243 11.57 -34.93 2.36
C HIS A 243 11.35 -36.30 3.01
N GLU A 244 11.95 -37.38 2.49
CA GLU A 244 11.71 -38.75 2.97
C GLU A 244 12.99 -39.60 3.10
N LEU A 245 14.15 -38.95 3.19
CA LEU A 245 15.45 -39.62 3.34
C LEU A 245 15.43 -40.62 4.50
N TRP A 246 15.77 -41.88 4.20
CA TRP A 246 15.79 -43.01 5.14
C TRP A 246 14.49 -43.25 5.90
N ALA A 247 13.40 -42.79 5.28
CA ALA A 247 12.05 -43.27 5.45
C ALA A 247 11.40 -43.06 6.82
N THR A 248 10.11 -43.38 6.88
CA THR A 248 9.23 -43.11 8.00
C THR A 248 9.65 -43.90 9.25
N LYS A 249 9.10 -43.55 10.42
CA LYS A 249 9.32 -44.33 11.66
C LYS A 249 9.07 -45.85 11.54
N ALA A 250 8.29 -46.30 10.56
CA ALA A 250 7.92 -47.70 10.32
C ALA A 250 8.81 -48.41 9.28
N SER A 251 9.63 -47.69 8.51
CA SER A 251 10.47 -48.34 7.50
C SER A 251 11.65 -49.02 8.18
N LYS A 252 11.66 -50.35 8.14
CA LYS A 252 12.91 -51.10 8.30
C LYS A 252 13.90 -50.55 7.29
N ASN A 253 15.10 -50.24 7.78
CA ASN A 253 16.21 -49.81 6.97
C ASN A 253 16.29 -50.70 5.71
N LYS A 254 16.11 -50.13 4.50
CA LYS A 254 16.15 -50.89 3.23
C LYS A 254 17.49 -51.64 3.02
N PHE A 255 18.51 -51.32 3.83
CA PHE A 255 19.81 -51.99 3.85
C PHE A 255 19.98 -52.99 5.01
N ALA A 256 19.05 -53.08 5.96
CA ALA A 256 19.12 -54.03 7.08
C ALA A 256 18.56 -55.42 6.76
N GLU A 257 17.88 -55.60 5.62
CA GLU A 257 17.30 -56.89 5.21
C GLU A 257 18.18 -57.69 4.24
N LYS A 258 19.46 -57.30 4.06
CA LYS A 258 20.41 -57.98 3.16
C LYS A 258 21.70 -58.47 3.84
N ASN A 259 21.62 -58.88 5.11
CA ASN A 259 22.65 -59.70 5.76
C ASN A 259 22.02 -60.97 6.33
#